data_AF-V5IAG7-F1
#
_entry.id   AF-V5IAG7-F1
#
_cell.length_a   1.000
_cell.length_b   1.000
_cell.length_c   1.000
_cell.angle_alpha   90.00
_cell.angle_beta   90.00
_cell.angle_gamma   90.00
#
_symmetry.space_group_name_H-M   'P 1'
#
loop_
_entity.id
_entity.type
_entity.pdbx_description
1 polymer ?
#
loop_
_entity_poly.entity_id
_entity_poly.type
_entity_poly.pdbx_seq_one_letter_code
_entity_poly.pdbx_strand_id
1 'polypeptide(L)'
;MKEAFSIEEEGFEEGEQGDEQNLLQEFVNYIKTNKVVVIEDLASQFKLKTQAAIDRIKDLQNDGILTGVIDDRGKFIYVSVQEMEAVAKFIRQRGRVSITELAENSNTLIN
;
A
#
# COMPACT_ATOMS: atom_id res chain seq x y z
N MET A 1 19.43 -12.69 -10.37
CA MET A 1 18.50 -12.80 -11.52
C MET A 1 17.10 -12.87 -10.94
N LYS A 2 16.32 -11.79 -11.01
CA LYS A 2 14.93 -11.77 -10.58
C LYS A 2 14.09 -11.47 -11.82
N GLU A 3 13.08 -12.31 -12.02
CA GLU A 3 12.37 -12.51 -13.26
C GLU A 3 11.71 -11.24 -13.79
N ALA A 4 11.80 -11.09 -15.10
CA ALA A 4 11.22 -10.01 -15.87
C ALA A 4 9.69 -10.03 -15.74
N PHE A 5 9.12 -8.85 -15.50
CA PHE A 5 7.72 -8.58 -15.72
C PHE A 5 7.42 -8.74 -17.22
N SER A 6 7.02 -9.94 -17.65
CA SER A 6 6.41 -10.14 -18.96
C SER A 6 4.92 -9.86 -18.85
N ILE A 7 4.54 -8.63 -19.19
CA ILE A 7 3.17 -8.28 -19.56
C ILE A 7 3.05 -8.65 -21.04
N GLU A 8 2.35 -9.75 -21.32
CA GLU A 8 1.92 -10.08 -22.68
C GLU A 8 0.89 -9.03 -23.11
N GLU A 9 1.20 -8.20 -24.10
CA GLU A 9 0.40 -7.94 -25.32
C GLU A 9 0.90 -6.67 -26.05
N GLU A 10 1.41 -6.90 -27.27
CA GLU A 10 1.56 -6.00 -28.43
C GLU A 10 2.55 -4.81 -28.40
N GLY A 11 3.53 -4.86 -29.32
CA GLY A 11 3.93 -3.72 -30.15
C GLY A 11 5.02 -2.77 -29.62
N PHE A 12 6.27 -3.12 -29.95
CA PHE A 12 7.49 -2.31 -30.15
C PHE A 12 7.52 -0.79 -29.83
N GLU A 13 8.66 -0.38 -29.25
CA GLU A 13 9.51 0.79 -29.56
C GLU A 13 9.67 1.91 -28.48
N GLU A 14 10.83 1.85 -27.78
CA GLU A 14 11.64 2.94 -27.17
C GLU A 14 11.04 3.94 -26.15
N GLY A 15 9.76 3.83 -25.77
CA GLY A 15 9.12 4.69 -24.74
C GLY A 15 9.06 4.12 -23.30
N GLU A 16 9.42 2.84 -23.11
CA GLU A 16 8.98 2.00 -21.98
C GLU A 16 9.37 2.48 -20.57
N GLN A 17 10.54 3.13 -20.37
CA GLN A 17 10.98 3.51 -19.02
C GLN A 17 10.16 4.64 -18.38
N GLY A 18 9.63 5.56 -19.20
CA GLY A 18 8.80 6.67 -18.71
C GLY A 18 7.41 6.19 -18.32
N ASP A 19 6.85 5.28 -19.11
CA ASP A 19 5.51 4.73 -18.89
C ASP A 19 5.48 3.80 -17.66
N GLU A 20 6.53 3.00 -17.43
CA GLU A 20 6.61 2.13 -16.26
C GLU A 20 6.71 2.92 -14.95
N GLN A 21 7.50 4.02 -14.94
CA GLN A 21 7.58 4.91 -13.78
C GLN A 21 6.24 5.61 -13.51
N ASN A 22 5.54 6.02 -14.57
CA ASN A 22 4.25 6.67 -14.45
C ASN A 22 3.19 5.69 -13.88
N LEU A 23 3.16 4.45 -14.37
CA LEU A 23 2.25 3.41 -13.87
C LEU A 23 2.50 3.09 -12.38
N LEU A 24 3.77 3.02 -11.97
CA LEU A 24 4.11 2.83 -10.55
C LEU A 24 3.63 4.00 -9.70
N GLN A 25 3.82 5.24 -10.17
CA GLN A 25 3.38 6.43 -9.48
C GLN A 25 1.85 6.46 -9.35
N GLU A 26 1.12 6.11 -10.40
CA GLU A 26 -0.33 5.98 -10.38
C GLU A 26 -0.80 4.90 -9.39
N PHE A 27 -0.13 3.75 -9.34
CA PHE A 27 -0.42 2.67 -8.38
C PHE A 27 -0.30 3.15 -6.94
N VAL A 28 0.82 3.81 -6.61
CA VAL A 28 1.06 4.36 -5.28
C VAL A 28 0.05 5.45 -4.94
N ASN A 29 -0.22 6.37 -5.88
CA ASN A 29 -1.16 7.46 -5.68
C ASN A 29 -2.58 6.96 -5.48
N TYR A 30 -2.99 5.93 -6.21
CA TYR A 30 -4.30 5.32 -6.05
C TYR A 30 -4.48 4.77 -4.63
N ILE A 31 -3.49 4.05 -4.09
CA ILE A 31 -3.51 3.52 -2.73
C ILE A 31 -3.51 4.65 -1.68
N LYS A 32 -2.69 5.69 -1.87
CA LYS A 32 -2.61 6.80 -0.91
C LYS A 32 -3.89 7.63 -0.88
N THR A 33 -4.54 7.79 -2.03
CA THR A 33 -5.81 8.52 -2.16
C THR A 33 -6.98 7.70 -1.62
N ASN A 34 -6.98 6.40 -1.89
CA ASN A 34 -8.00 5.47 -1.42
C ASN A 34 -7.49 4.73 -0.19
N LYS A 35 -7.71 5.30 0.99
CA LYS A 35 -7.19 4.75 2.25
C LYS A 35 -7.48 3.26 2.47
N VAL A 36 -8.61 2.75 1.99
CA VAL A 36 -8.97 1.34 2.03
C VAL A 36 -9.12 0.84 0.60
N VAL A 37 -8.29 -0.14 0.21
CA VAL A 37 -8.27 -0.72 -1.13
C VAL A 37 -8.56 -2.21 -1.06
N VAL A 38 -9.48 -2.69 -1.90
CA VAL A 38 -9.65 -4.14 -2.13
C VAL A 38 -8.57 -4.58 -3.11
N ILE A 39 -7.77 -5.58 -2.74
CA ILE A 39 -6.58 -5.95 -3.52
C ILE A 39 -6.98 -6.56 -4.87
N GLU A 40 -8.12 -7.25 -4.96
CA GLU A 40 -8.65 -7.77 -6.22
C GLU A 40 -9.07 -6.65 -7.19
N ASP A 41 -9.69 -5.58 -6.69
CA ASP A 41 -10.08 -4.42 -7.50
C ASP A 41 -8.83 -3.67 -7.99
N LEU A 42 -7.85 -3.50 -7.10
CA LEU A 42 -6.54 -2.93 -7.45
C LEU A 42 -5.84 -3.76 -8.52
N ALA A 43 -5.82 -5.08 -8.37
CA ALA A 43 -5.22 -5.97 -9.36
C ALA A 43 -5.94 -5.82 -10.72
N SER A 44 -7.27 -5.80 -10.71
CA SER A 44 -8.08 -5.63 -11.92
C SER A 44 -7.82 -4.27 -12.60
N GLN A 45 -7.75 -3.18 -11.84
CA GLN A 45 -7.51 -1.84 -12.36
C GLN A 45 -6.14 -1.70 -13.04
N PHE A 46 -5.12 -2.36 -12.49
CA PHE A 46 -3.76 -2.32 -13.03
C PHE A 46 -3.42 -3.53 -13.93
N LYS A 47 -4.43 -4.33 -14.31
CA LYS A 47 -4.28 -5.56 -15.14
C LYS A 47 -3.24 -6.54 -14.58
N LEU A 48 -3.19 -6.67 -13.25
CA LEU A 48 -2.32 -7.59 -12.53
C LEU A 48 -3.11 -8.80 -12.05
N LYS A 49 -2.40 -9.91 -11.80
CA LYS A 49 -2.92 -10.98 -10.95
C LYS A 49 -2.97 -10.50 -9.49
N THR A 50 -3.97 -10.94 -8.72
CA THR A 50 -4.12 -10.57 -7.30
C THR A 50 -2.83 -10.82 -6.51
N GLN A 51 -2.18 -11.97 -6.70
CA GLN A 51 -0.91 -12.28 -6.03
C GLN A 51 0.21 -11.28 -6.41
N ALA A 52 0.29 -10.87 -7.67
CA ALA A 52 1.27 -9.88 -8.12
C ALA A 52 1.01 -8.49 -7.50
N ALA A 53 -0.27 -8.11 -7.31
CA ALA A 53 -0.61 -6.89 -6.59
C ALA A 53 -0.22 -6.96 -5.10
N ILE A 54 -0.43 -8.11 -4.45
CA ILE A 54 0.03 -8.36 -3.06
C ILE A 54 1.54 -8.21 -2.96
N ASP A 55 2.28 -8.87 -3.84
CA ASP A 55 3.74 -8.88 -3.79
C ASP A 55 4.29 -7.47 -4.08
N ARG A 56 3.68 -6.73 -5.02
CA ARG A 56 4.04 -5.33 -5.28
C ARG A 56 3.77 -4.43 -4.09
N ILE A 57 2.65 -4.59 -3.39
CA ILE A 57 2.38 -3.85 -2.13
C ILE A 57 3.47 -4.15 -1.11
N LYS A 58 3.82 -5.43 -0.90
CA LYS A 58 4.86 -5.83 0.06
C LYS A 58 6.23 -5.26 -0.29
N ASP A 59 6.61 -5.27 -1.56
CA ASP A 59 7.87 -4.69 -2.02
C ASP A 59 7.89 -3.17 -1.75
N LEU A 60 6.81 -2.46 -2.06
CA LEU A 60 6.68 -1.03 -1.75
C LEU A 60 6.68 -0.72 -0.25
N GLN A 61 6.20 -1.66 0.58
CA GLN A 61 6.29 -1.54 2.03
C GLN A 61 7.73 -1.76 2.53
N ASN A 62 8.45 -2.74 1.96
CA ASN A 62 9.85 -2.99 2.27
C ASN A 62 10.75 -1.80 1.90
N ASP A 63 10.43 -1.13 0.79
CA ASP A 63 11.12 0.08 0.34
C ASP A 63 10.70 1.35 1.11
N GLY A 64 9.71 1.24 2.02
CA GLY A 64 9.21 2.37 2.81
C GLY A 64 8.38 3.39 2.02
N ILE A 65 8.01 3.08 0.77
CA ILE A 65 7.18 3.94 -0.09
C ILE A 65 5.72 3.92 0.35
N LEU A 66 5.26 2.75 0.81
CA LEU A 66 3.94 2.52 1.38
C LEU A 66 4.03 2.03 2.82
N THR A 67 3.03 2.39 3.60
CA THR A 67 2.85 1.94 4.97
C THR A 67 1.39 1.61 5.17
N GLY A 68 1.09 0.51 5.87
CA GLY A 68 -0.28 0.01 5.94
C GLY A 68 -0.36 -1.43 6.43
N VAL A 69 -1.59 -1.94 6.47
CA VAL A 69 -1.89 -3.30 6.93
C VAL A 69 -2.75 -4.03 5.92
N ILE A 70 -2.49 -5.33 5.77
CA ILE A 70 -3.35 -6.23 5.00
C ILE A 70 -4.28 -6.94 5.98
N ASP A 71 -5.58 -6.81 5.74
CA ASP A 71 -6.66 -7.50 6.44
C ASP A 71 -6.86 -8.89 5.82
N ASP A 72 -7.28 -9.87 6.62
CA ASP A 72 -7.49 -11.26 6.21
C ASP A 72 -8.56 -11.42 5.12
N ARG A 73 -9.40 -10.41 4.93
CA ARG A 73 -10.43 -10.33 3.88
C ARG A 73 -9.91 -9.74 2.56
N GLY A 74 -8.60 -9.61 2.38
CA GLY A 74 -7.99 -9.15 1.12
C GLY A 74 -8.07 -7.64 0.90
N LYS A 75 -8.16 -6.86 1.98
CA LYS A 75 -8.08 -5.38 1.91
C LYS A 75 -6.69 -4.91 2.34
N PHE A 76 -6.17 -3.92 1.64
CA PHE A 76 -5.04 -3.13 2.09
C PHE A 76 -5.54 -1.80 2.66
N ILE A 77 -5.13 -1.48 3.87
CA ILE A 77 -5.43 -0.20 4.53
C ILE A 77 -4.14 0.59 4.59
N TYR A 78 -4.09 1.68 3.81
CA TYR A 78 -2.98 2.62 3.87
C TYR A 78 -3.03 3.40 5.18
N VAL A 79 -1.87 3.50 5.83
CA VAL A 79 -1.66 4.31 7.03
C VAL A 79 -0.43 5.13 6.77
N SER A 80 -0.57 6.45 6.68
CA SER A 80 0.55 7.35 6.44
C SER A 80 1.59 7.29 7.57
N VAL A 81 2.82 7.68 7.25
CA VAL A 81 3.90 7.76 8.25
C VAL A 81 3.51 8.66 9.42
N GLN A 82 2.84 9.78 9.13
CA GLN A 82 2.39 10.74 10.13
C GLN A 82 1.36 10.12 11.11
N GLU A 83 0.41 9.34 10.60
CA GLU A 83 -0.56 8.62 11.43
C GLU A 83 0.13 7.58 12.31
N MET A 84 1.11 6.86 11.75
CA MET A 84 1.89 5.87 12.50
C MET A 84 2.72 6.51 13.62
N GLU A 85 3.30 7.68 13.35
CA GLU A 85 4.00 8.49 14.34
C GLU A 85 3.06 9.01 15.43
N ALA A 86 1.84 9.43 15.07
CA ALA A 86 0.83 9.87 16.04
C ALA A 86 0.46 8.73 17.00
N VAL A 87 0.24 7.52 16.46
CA VAL A 87 0.00 6.31 17.25
C VAL A 87 1.20 5.97 18.15
N ALA A 88 2.43 6.00 17.61
CA ALA A 88 3.64 5.72 18.38
C ALA A 88 3.84 6.74 19.52
N LYS A 89 3.58 8.02 19.27
CA LYS A 89 3.65 9.09 20.27
C LYS A 89 2.62 8.87 21.38
N PHE A 90 1.39 8.53 21.03
CA PHE A 90 0.34 8.21 22.00
C PHE A 90 0.75 7.07 22.94
N ILE A 91 1.26 5.97 22.38
CA ILE A 91 1.72 4.81 23.16
C ILE A 91 2.89 5.20 24.09
N ARG A 92 3.90 5.92 23.56
CA ARG A 92 5.08 6.33 24.34
C ARG A 92 4.72 7.27 25.50
N GLN A 93 3.80 8.20 25.29
CA GLN A 93 3.40 9.17 26.32
C GLN A 93 2.61 8.54 27.46
N ARG A 94 1.79 7.53 27.17
CA ARG A 94 1.02 6.80 28.19
C ARG A 94 1.75 5.61 28.80
N GLY A 95 2.82 5.14 28.16
CA GLY A 95 3.61 4.01 28.62
C GLY A 95 2.90 2.68 28.37
N ARG A 96 2.06 2.22 29.31
CA ARG A 96 1.24 1.01 29.12
C ARG A 96 -0.14 1.42 28.62
N VAL A 97 -0.46 0.99 27.40
CA VAL A 97 -1.75 1.24 26.75
C VAL A 97 -2.43 -0.10 26.49
N SER A 98 -3.71 -0.21 26.82
CA SER A 98 -4.51 -1.40 26.47
C SER A 98 -4.98 -1.34 25.02
N ILE A 99 -5.29 -2.49 24.41
CA ILE A 99 -5.83 -2.54 23.04
C ILE A 99 -7.15 -1.77 22.97
N THR A 100 -7.99 -1.85 24.00
CA THR A 100 -9.27 -1.12 24.09
C THR A 100 -9.04 0.38 24.04
N GLU A 101 -8.13 0.89 24.88
CA GLU A 101 -7.79 2.31 24.92
C GLU A 101 -7.17 2.79 23.60
N LEU A 102 -6.33 1.96 22.97
CA LEU A 102 -5.80 2.28 21.65
C LEU A 102 -6.92 2.38 20.61
N ALA A 103 -7.82 1.40 20.57
CA ALA A 103 -8.95 1.38 19.63
C ALA A 103 -9.90 2.58 19.80
N GLU A 104 -10.20 2.98 21.03
CA GLU A 104 -11.02 4.16 21.33
C GLU A 104 -10.40 5.46 20.80
N ASN A 105 -9.06 5.54 20.81
CA ASN A 105 -8.33 6.73 20.36
C ASN A 105 -7.92 6.64 18.87
N SER A 106 -7.97 5.45 18.26
CA SER A 106 -7.53 5.21 16.87
C SER A 106 -8.24 6.11 15.84
N ASN A 107 -9.54 6.35 15.98
CA ASN A 107 -10.29 7.24 15.06
C ASN A 107 -9.81 8.70 15.09
N THR A 108 -9.10 9.12 16.14
CA THR A 108 -8.50 10.46 16.21
C THR A 108 -7.07 10.46 15.68
N LEU A 109 -6.39 9.32 15.76
CA LEU A 109 -4.98 9.14 15.39
C LEU A 109 -4.80 8.78 13.90
N ILE A 110 -5.82 8.19 13.28
CA ILE A 110 -5.82 7.70 11.90
C ILE A 110 -7.06 8.28 11.21
N ASN A 111 -6.89 9.21 10.24
CA ASN A 111 -7.96 9.93 9.52
C ASN A 111 -7.79 9.88 8.01
#